data_AF-A0ABC8U0W0-F1
#
_entry.id   AF-A0ABC8U0W0-F1
#
_cell.length_a   1.000
_cell.length_b   1.000
_cell.length_c   1.000
_cell.angle_alpha   90.00
_cell.angle_beta   90.00
_cell.angle_gamma   90.00
#
_symmetry.space_group_name_H-M   'P 1'
#
loop_
_entity.id
_entity.type
_entity.pdbx_description
1 polymer ?
#
loop_
_entity_poly.entity_id
_entity_poly.type
_entity_poly.pdbx_seq_one_letter_code
_entity_poly.pdbx_strand_id
1 'polypeptide(L)'
;MITKEKLMMIVCSLGLNLTFIFGMVEVTHRNSLGPQWRKWTWVSDRDLMMNGAFFVQSGDLAGARTYAGLELIRAAPGSAVSSLTSMGSVQLCTQIWASGSLTIHTHTT
;
A
#
# COMPACT_ATOMS: atom_id res chain seq x y z
N MET A 1 23.72 -17.25 9.14
CA MET A 1 22.61 -16.64 8.36
C MET A 1 22.96 -16.78 6.88
N ILE A 2 22.14 -17.48 6.10
CA ILE A 2 22.39 -17.71 4.67
C ILE A 2 21.90 -16.46 3.92
N THR A 3 22.78 -15.81 3.16
CA THR A 3 22.43 -14.62 2.36
C THR A 3 21.59 -15.03 1.14
N LYS A 4 20.74 -14.13 0.63
CA LYS A 4 19.85 -14.39 -0.52
C LYS A 4 20.60 -14.95 -1.74
N GLU A 5 21.83 -14.50 -1.96
CA GLU A 5 22.72 -14.98 -3.03
C GLU A 5 23.16 -16.45 -2.83
N LYS A 6 23.52 -16.83 -1.60
CA LYS A 6 23.86 -18.22 -1.27
C LYS A 6 22.66 -19.15 -1.40
N LEU A 7 21.46 -18.64 -1.10
CA LEU A 7 20.22 -19.39 -1.25
C LEU A 7 19.88 -19.57 -2.74
N MET A 8 20.05 -18.53 -3.57
CA MET A 8 19.82 -18.59 -5.01
C MET A 8 20.69 -19.64 -5.72
N MET A 9 21.95 -19.79 -5.31
CA MET A 9 22.83 -20.84 -5.86
C MET A 9 22.35 -22.26 -5.51
N ILE A 10 21.88 -22.48 -4.27
CA ILE A 10 21.38 -23.79 -3.83
C ILE A 10 20.09 -24.17 -4.58
N VAL A 11 19.21 -23.20 -4.83
CA VAL A 11 17.96 -23.41 -5.57
C VAL A 11 18.22 -23.84 -7.01
N CYS A 12 19.18 -23.18 -7.68
CA CYS A 12 19.60 -23.51 -9.04
C CYS A 12 20.18 -24.93 -9.13
N SER A 13 21.00 -25.33 -8.15
CA SER A 13 21.61 -26.68 -8.11
C SER A 13 20.63 -27.80 -7.79
N LEU A 14 19.52 -27.52 -7.09
CA LEU A 14 18.52 -28.51 -6.70
C LEU A 14 17.30 -28.56 -7.64
N GLY A 15 17.28 -27.76 -8.71
CA GLY A 15 16.16 -27.72 -9.66
C GLY A 15 14.84 -27.25 -9.03
N LEU A 16 14.89 -26.55 -7.90
CA LEU A 16 13.70 -26.07 -7.20
C LEU A 16 13.18 -24.81 -7.90
N ASN A 17 11.85 -24.69 -8.00
CA ASN A 17 11.21 -23.57 -8.68
C ASN A 17 11.48 -22.25 -7.91
N LEU A 18 12.18 -21.30 -8.55
CA LEU A 18 12.56 -20.01 -7.93
C LEU A 18 11.35 -19.21 -7.42
N THR A 19 10.16 -19.37 -8.03
CA THR A 19 8.94 -18.67 -7.61
C THR A 19 8.53 -19.06 -6.18
N PHE A 20 8.88 -20.27 -5.74
CA PHE A 20 8.56 -20.77 -4.40
C PHE A 20 9.48 -20.24 -3.30
N ILE A 21 10.66 -19.71 -3.64
CA ILE A 21 11.70 -19.35 -2.65
C ILE A 21 11.84 -17.83 -2.50
N PHE A 22 11.37 -17.05 -3.48
CA PHE A 22 11.41 -15.58 -3.44
C PHE A 22 10.07 -14.90 -3.14
N GLY A 23 8.99 -15.67 -2.91
CA GLY A 23 7.61 -15.18 -2.92
C GLY A 23 7.09 -14.48 -1.65
N MET A 24 7.92 -13.81 -0.86
CA MET A 24 7.42 -13.02 0.28
C MET A 24 8.04 -11.62 0.29
N VAL A 25 7.20 -10.61 0.10
CA VAL A 25 7.59 -9.20 0.08
C VAL A 25 6.95 -8.50 1.27
N GLU A 26 7.77 -7.87 2.10
CA GLU A 26 7.27 -7.01 3.17
C GLU A 26 6.87 -5.65 2.57
N VAL A 27 5.63 -5.24 2.80
CA VAL A 27 5.11 -3.93 2.36
C VAL A 27 5.74 -2.79 3.17
N THR A 28 6.06 -3.05 4.44
CA THR A 28 6.65 -2.06 5.34
C THR A 28 8.16 -1.99 5.19
N HIS A 29 8.69 -0.78 5.03
CA HIS A 29 10.13 -0.51 5.13
C HIS A 29 10.39 0.50 6.25
N ARG A 30 11.24 0.12 7.22
CA ARG A 30 11.59 0.96 8.37
C ARG A 30 13.07 1.31 8.32
N ASN A 31 13.38 2.56 7.99
CA ASN A 31 14.74 3.07 8.08
C ASN A 31 14.99 3.66 9.49
N SER A 32 15.26 2.80 10.47
CA SER A 32 15.52 3.24 11.84
C SER A 32 16.72 2.52 12.44
N LEU A 33 17.60 3.28 13.10
CA LEU A 33 18.85 2.76 13.68
C LEU A 33 18.67 2.04 15.03
N GLY A 34 17.45 1.97 15.58
CA GLY A 34 17.20 1.40 16.91
C GLY A 34 15.76 0.89 17.13
N PRO A 35 15.46 0.29 18.31
CA PRO A 35 14.18 -0.38 18.59
C PRO A 35 12.99 0.59 18.76
N GLN A 36 13.20 1.90 18.63
CA GLN A 36 12.14 2.91 18.76
C GLN A 36 10.94 2.66 17.83
N TRP A 37 11.16 2.10 16.64
CA TRP A 37 10.09 1.83 15.66
C TRP A 37 9.00 0.91 16.21
N ARG A 38 9.34 0.05 17.19
CA ARG A 38 8.38 -0.87 17.80
C ARG A 38 7.28 -0.15 18.57
N LYS A 39 7.51 1.10 18.99
CA LYS A 39 6.52 1.95 19.65
C LYS A 39 5.57 2.65 18.68
N TRP A 40 5.90 2.70 17.39
CA TRP A 40 5.03 3.33 16.39
C TRP A 40 3.86 2.42 16.09
N THR A 41 2.64 2.94 16.24
CA THR A 41 1.41 2.23 15.91
C THR A 41 1.21 2.20 14.41
N TRP A 42 1.68 1.11 13.78
CA TRP A 42 1.49 0.82 12.36
C TRP A 42 0.63 -0.43 12.27
N VAL A 43 -0.62 -0.26 11.85
CA VAL A 43 -1.63 -1.30 11.79
C VAL A 43 -2.20 -1.31 10.39
N SER A 44 -2.47 -2.51 9.89
CA SER A 44 -3.15 -2.75 8.61
C SER A 44 -4.46 -3.45 8.93
N ASP A 45 -5.59 -2.94 8.45
CA ASP A 45 -6.92 -3.50 8.69
C ASP A 45 -7.66 -3.65 7.37
N ARG A 46 -8.10 -4.89 7.07
CA ARG A 46 -8.85 -5.25 5.85
C ARG A 46 -8.17 -4.88 4.53
N ASP A 47 -6.86 -4.69 4.54
CA ASP A 47 -6.07 -4.49 3.33
C ASP A 47 -5.96 -5.79 2.52
N LEU A 48 -5.90 -5.63 1.20
CA LEU A 48 -5.77 -6.75 0.27
C LEU A 48 -4.32 -6.90 -0.17
N MET A 49 -3.65 -7.95 0.29
CA MET A 49 -2.28 -8.29 -0.11
C MET A 49 -2.27 -9.47 -1.09
N MET A 50 -1.60 -9.29 -2.22
CA MET A 50 -1.46 -10.31 -3.27
C MET A 50 0.02 -10.66 -3.51
N ASN A 51 0.27 -11.77 -4.20
CA ASN A 51 1.64 -12.19 -4.60
C ASN A 51 2.62 -12.34 -3.43
N GLY A 52 2.13 -12.78 -2.26
CA GLY A 52 2.96 -12.98 -1.07
C GLY A 52 3.39 -11.69 -0.38
N ALA A 53 2.73 -10.56 -0.68
CA ALA A 53 2.88 -9.34 0.09
C ALA A 53 2.36 -9.54 1.52
N PHE A 54 3.07 -9.02 2.52
CA PHE A 54 2.62 -9.04 3.92
C PHE A 54 3.01 -7.74 4.63
N PHE A 55 2.29 -7.41 5.69
CA PHE A 55 2.50 -6.21 6.48
C PHE A 55 2.96 -6.57 7.89
N VAL A 56 4.04 -5.95 8.38
CA VAL A 56 4.53 -6.17 9.75
C VAL A 56 4.00 -5.07 10.65
N GLN A 57 3.01 -5.40 11.48
CA GLN A 57 2.41 -4.45 12.42
C GLN A 57 3.34 -4.13 13.61
N SER A 58 3.14 -2.96 14.24
CA SER A 58 3.89 -2.53 15.44
C SER A 58 3.05 -1.60 16.31
N GLY A 59 3.53 -1.36 17.54
CA GLY A 59 2.88 -0.47 18.50
C GLY A 59 1.58 -1.05 19.07
N ASP A 60 0.59 -0.18 19.29
CA ASP A 60 -0.70 -0.56 19.85
C ASP A 60 -1.68 -0.99 18.75
N LEU A 61 -1.90 -2.30 18.62
CA LEU A 61 -2.81 -2.87 17.61
C LEU A 61 -4.27 -2.48 17.83
N ALA A 62 -4.66 -2.14 19.07
CA ALA A 62 -6.01 -1.67 19.37
C ALA A 62 -6.14 -0.15 19.17
N GLY A 63 -5.02 0.57 19.14
CA GLY A 63 -4.98 2.02 19.02
C GLY A 63 -5.70 2.54 17.78
N ALA A 64 -5.61 1.84 16.65
CA ALA A 64 -6.33 2.21 15.42
C ALA A 64 -7.86 2.24 15.61
N ARG A 65 -8.42 1.41 16.51
CA ARG A 65 -9.86 1.37 16.79
C ARG A 65 -10.37 2.64 17.48
N THR A 66 -9.50 3.41 18.12
CA THR A 66 -9.88 4.69 18.74
C THR A 66 -10.35 5.72 17.70
N TYR A 67 -9.88 5.60 16.46
CA TYR A 67 -10.24 6.50 15.36
C TYR A 67 -11.42 5.99 14.53
N ALA A 68 -11.80 4.72 14.66
CA ALA A 68 -12.84 4.08 13.84
C ALA A 68 -14.24 4.73 13.99
N GLY A 69 -14.50 5.45 15.08
CA GLY A 69 -15.74 6.18 15.31
C GLY A 69 -15.77 7.61 14.74
N LEU A 70 -14.64 8.11 14.24
CA LEU A 70 -14.49 9.47 13.73
C LEU A 70 -14.55 9.55 12.20
N GLU A 71 -14.60 8.41 11.51
CA GLU A 71 -14.62 8.36 10.05
C GLU A 71 -16.00 8.75 9.50
N LEU A 72 -16.04 9.84 8.73
CA LEU A 72 -17.24 10.29 8.01
C LEU A 72 -17.51 9.44 6.76
N ILE A 73 -16.49 8.74 6.25
CA ILE A 73 -16.53 7.96 5.01
C ILE A 73 -16.03 6.56 5.34
N ARG A 74 -16.79 5.54 4.94
CA ARG A 74 -16.36 4.14 5.13
C ARG A 74 -15.30 3.76 4.12
N ALA A 75 -14.25 3.09 4.60
CA ALA A 75 -13.27 2.45 3.73
C ALA A 75 -13.93 1.42 2.80
N ALA A 76 -13.68 1.56 1.50
CA ALA A 76 -14.04 0.57 0.50
C ALA A 76 -13.08 -0.64 0.57
N PRO A 77 -13.50 -1.84 0.12
CA PRO A 77 -12.62 -3.01 0.13
C PRO A 77 -11.40 -2.81 -0.77
N GLY A 78 -10.27 -3.41 -0.42
CA GLY A 78 -9.02 -3.31 -1.19
C GLY A 78 -9.12 -3.77 -2.66
N SER A 79 -10.14 -4.57 -3.01
CA SER A 79 -10.41 -4.97 -4.40
C SER A 79 -10.95 -3.83 -5.27
N ALA A 80 -11.54 -2.79 -4.67
CA ALA A 80 -12.08 -1.64 -5.40
C ALA A 80 -11.03 -0.58 -5.73
N VAL A 81 -9.78 -0.75 -5.25
CA VAL A 81 -8.70 0.23 -5.41
C VAL A 81 -8.52 0.62 -6.87
N SER A 82 -8.44 -0.33 -7.80
CA SER A 82 -8.25 -0.04 -9.23
C SER A 82 -9.33 0.87 -9.81
N SER A 83 -10.58 0.71 -9.40
CA SER A 83 -11.69 1.58 -9.84
C SER A 83 -11.65 2.93 -9.13
N LEU A 84 -11.41 2.95 -7.81
CA LEU A 84 -11.36 4.17 -7.00
C LEU A 84 -10.19 5.08 -7.40
N THR A 85 -9.07 4.52 -7.81
CA THR A 85 -7.87 5.27 -8.23
C THR A 85 -7.74 5.37 -9.74
N SER A 86 -8.70 4.85 -10.52
CA SER A 86 -8.67 4.88 -11.99
C SER A 86 -8.55 6.31 -12.56
N MET A 87 -9.06 7.31 -11.85
CA MET A 87 -8.98 8.73 -12.21
C MET A 87 -7.91 9.51 -11.41
N GLY A 88 -7.06 8.81 -10.66
CA GLY A 88 -6.15 9.38 -9.66
C GLY A 88 -4.87 10.02 -10.22
N SER A 89 -4.67 10.03 -11.54
CA SER A 89 -3.44 10.54 -12.15
C SER A 89 -3.73 11.51 -13.29
N VAL A 90 -3.13 12.70 -13.20
CA VAL A 90 -2.96 13.74 -14.25
C VAL A 90 -4.24 14.32 -14.90
N GLN A 91 -5.33 13.58 -15.10
CA GLN A 91 -6.54 14.10 -15.76
C GLN A 91 -7.20 15.24 -14.98
N LEU A 92 -7.12 15.23 -13.64
CA LEU A 92 -7.57 16.36 -12.84
C LEU A 92 -6.67 17.60 -12.99
N CYS A 93 -5.38 17.45 -13.29
CA CYS A 93 -4.43 18.57 -13.42
C CYS A 93 -4.39 19.14 -14.85
N THR A 94 -4.47 18.26 -15.86
CA THR A 94 -4.48 18.64 -17.28
C THR A 94 -5.79 19.25 -17.72
N GLN A 95 -6.93 18.90 -17.10
CA GLN A 95 -8.20 19.56 -17.43
C GLN A 95 -8.21 21.03 -16.97
N ILE A 96 -7.50 21.37 -15.88
CA ILE A 96 -7.38 22.74 -15.37
C ILE A 96 -6.40 23.57 -16.23
N TRP A 97 -5.38 22.94 -16.81
CA TRP A 97 -4.40 23.61 -17.69
C TRP A 97 -4.79 23.65 -19.18
N ALA A 98 -5.59 22.69 -19.66
CA ALA A 98 -6.06 22.65 -21.05
C ALA A 98 -7.25 23.60 -21.30
N SER A 99 -8.04 23.91 -20.27
CA SER A 99 -9.08 24.94 -20.34
C SER A 99 -8.49 26.32 -19.99
N GLY A 100 -7.67 26.87 -20.88
CA GLY A 100 -7.34 28.31 -20.87
C GLY A 100 -8.54 29.23 -21.16
N SER A 101 -9.76 28.80 -20.85
CA SER A 101 -10.99 29.58 -20.97
C SER A 101 -11.93 29.16 -19.86
N LEU A 102 -12.00 30.01 -18.82
CA LEU A 102 -13.03 29.96 -17.79
C LEU A 102 -14.34 30.44 -18.43
N THR A 103 -15.08 29.56 -19.11
CA THR A 103 -16.49 29.85 -19.41
C THR A 103 -17.31 29.28 -18.26
N ILE A 104 -17.60 30.12 -17.27
CA ILE A 104 -18.61 29.80 -16.25
C ILE A 104 -19.95 29.79 -16.98
N HIS A 105 -20.47 28.60 -17.31
CA HIS A 105 -21.87 28.46 -17.65
C HIS A 105 -22.66 28.55 -16.35
N THR A 106 -23.04 29.77 -15.96
CA THR A 106 -24.10 29.95 -14.97
C THR A 106 -25.41 29.55 -15.63
N HIS A 107 -25.99 28.44 -15.18
CA HIS A 107 -27.36 28.08 -15.51
C HIS A 107 -28.27 29.02 -14.69
N THR A 108 -28.64 30.16 -15.26
CA THR A 108 -29.73 31.00 -14.74
C THR A 108 -31.06 30.41 -15.20
N THR A 109 -31.90 30.03 -14.25
CA THR A 109 -33.34 29.82 -14.46
C THR A 109 -34.02 31.16 -14.65
#